data_AF-A0A6G7YR50-F1
#
_entry.id   AF-A0A6G7YR50-F1
#
_cell.length_a   1.000
_cell.length_b   1.000
_cell.length_c   1.000
_cell.angle_alpha   90.00
_cell.angle_beta   90.00
_cell.angle_gamma   90.00
#
_symmetry.space_group_name_H-M   'P 1'
#
loop_
_entity.id
_entity.type
_entity.pdbx_description
1 polymer ?
#
loop_
_entity_poly.entity_id
_entity_poly.type
_entity_poly.pdbx_seq_one_letter_code
_entity_poly.pdbx_strand_id
1 'polypeptide(L)' 'MIVCVCNAIREEEIRGVAKCGARCPRSAYAALGCEPQCGTCLDYAQEIIDEVHVEARTPERIAA' A
#
# COMPACT_ATOMS: atom_id res chain seq x y z
N MET A 1 11.43 0.99 -1.73
CA MET A 1 11.68 2.29 -2.39
C MET A 1 10.97 3.43 -1.62
N ILE A 2 11.36 4.72 -1.77
CA ILE A 2 10.52 5.84 -1.28
C ILE A 2 9.34 6.01 -2.24
N VAL A 3 8.12 5.96 -1.71
CA VAL A 3 6.87 6.15 -2.47
C VAL A 3 6.40 7.59 -2.36
N CYS A 4 6.43 8.18 -1.15
CA CYS A 4 5.98 9.55 -0.91
C CYS A 4 7.12 10.40 -0.36
N VAL A 5 7.59 11.38 -1.13
CA VAL A 5 8.61 12.32 -0.64
C VAL A 5 8.05 13.32 0.38
N CYS A 6 6.80 13.76 0.24
CA CYS A 6 6.20 14.73 1.17
C CYS A 6 6.07 14.19 2.60
N ASN A 7 5.69 12.92 2.73
CA ASN A 7 5.45 12.26 4.02
C ASN A 7 6.58 11.28 4.40
N ALA A 8 7.66 11.21 3.61
CA ALA A 8 8.78 10.28 3.78
C ALA A 8 8.37 8.80 3.90
N ILE A 9 7.35 8.37 3.16
CA ILE A 9 6.81 7.00 3.23
C ILE A 9 7.55 6.08 2.26
N ARG A 10 7.96 4.92 2.77
CA ARG A 10 8.55 3.82 2.00
C ARG A 10 7.49 2.81 1.56
N GLU A 11 7.82 2.10 0.49
CA GLU A 11 7.01 1.02 -0.06
C GLU A 11 6.69 -0.07 0.96
N GLU A 12 7.64 -0.42 1.83
CA GLU A 12 7.44 -1.42 2.90
C GLU A 12 6.35 -1.00 3.89
N GLU A 13 6.20 0.30 4.15
CA GLU A 13 5.15 0.84 5.02
C GLU A 13 3.78 0.76 4.34
N ILE A 14 3.70 1.11 3.05
CA ILE A 14 2.48 0.94 2.24
C ILE A 14 2.07 -0.54 2.18
N ARG A 15 3.01 -1.45 1.90
CA ARG A 15 2.76 -2.89 1.90
C ARG A 15 2.31 -3.39 3.28
N GLY A 16 2.89 -2.86 4.35
CA GLY A 16 2.52 -3.17 5.73
C GLY A 16 1.06 -2.83 6.02
N VAL A 17 0.64 -1.59 5.77
CA VAL A 17 -0.76 -1.19 6.02
C VAL A 17 -1.75 -1.84 5.05
N ALA A 18 -1.33 -2.15 3.81
CA ALA A 18 -2.15 -2.92 2.88
C ALA A 18 -2.43 -4.34 3.42
N LYS A 19 -1.43 -5.03 3.95
CA LYS A 19 -1.59 -6.34 4.62
C LYS A 19 -2.47 -6.25 5.86
N CYS A 20 -2.48 -5.12 6.55
CA CYS A 20 -3.37 -4.83 7.67
C CYS A 20 -4.80 -4.41 7.25
N GLY A 21 -5.10 -4.38 5.94
CA GLY A 21 -6.45 -4.18 5.43
C GLY A 21 -6.69 -2.84 4.73
N ALA A 22 -5.69 -1.98 4.55
CA ALA A 22 -5.83 -0.80 3.70
C ALA A 22 -6.10 -1.23 2.23
N ARG A 23 -7.08 -0.59 1.58
CA ARG A 23 -7.54 -0.95 0.22
C ARG A 23 -7.40 0.17 -0.80
N CYS A 24 -6.97 1.35 -0.37
CA CYS A 24 -6.68 2.49 -1.23
C CYS A 24 -5.68 3.43 -0.54
N PRO A 25 -4.97 4.30 -1.30
CA PRO A 25 -4.01 5.26 -0.76
C PRO A 25 -4.57 6.10 0.38
N ARG A 26 -5.81 6.58 0.29
CA ARG A 26 -6.43 7.37 1.38
C ARG A 26 -6.45 6.60 2.70
N SER A 27 -6.87 5.33 2.68
CA SER A 27 -6.89 4.48 3.87
C SER A 27 -5.49 4.12 4.36
N ALA A 28 -4.54 3.92 3.44
CA ALA A 28 -3.15 3.60 3.77
C ALA A 28 -2.45 4.77 4.47
N TYR A 29 -2.63 6.00 3.96
CA TYR A 29 -2.02 7.20 4.53
C TYR A 29 -2.62 7.52 5.89
N ALA A 30 -3.95 7.40 6.02
CA ALA A 30 -4.63 7.54 7.30
C ALA A 30 -4.13 6.52 8.34
N ALA A 31 -3.89 5.26 7.92
CA ALA A 31 -3.32 4.23 8.79
C ALA A 31 -1.87 4.52 9.21
N LEU A 32 -1.12 5.27 8.40
CA LEU A 32 0.22 5.78 8.73
C LEU A 32 0.20 7.12 9.50
N GLY A 33 -0.99 7.62 9.86
CA GLY A 33 -1.15 8.84 10.65
C GLY A 33 -0.91 10.13 9.86
N CYS A 34 -1.08 10.12 8.54
CA CYS A 34 -0.91 11.31 7.70
C CYS A 34 -1.97 11.43 6.59
N GLU A 35 -1.97 12.57 5.90
CA GLU A 35 -2.77 12.80 4.69
C GLU A 35 -1.87 13.03 3.47
N PRO A 36 -2.30 12.65 2.26
CA PRO A 36 -1.58 12.99 1.04
C PRO A 36 -1.41 14.50 0.86
N GLN A 37 -0.22 14.95 0.42
CA GLN A 37 0.08 16.37 0.19
C GLN A 37 -0.04 16.76 -1.30
N CYS A 38 0.91 16.34 -2.14
CA CYS A 38 0.91 16.68 -3.57
C CYS A 38 0.12 15.68 -4.45
N GLY A 39 -0.17 14.49 -3.92
CA GLY A 39 -0.93 13.44 -4.63
C GLY A 39 -0.18 12.67 -5.73
N THR A 40 1.02 13.10 -6.13
CA THR A 40 1.78 12.49 -7.25
C THR A 40 2.11 11.01 -7.06
N CYS A 41 2.16 10.55 -5.81
CA CYS A 41 2.47 9.17 -5.44
C CYS A 41 1.24 8.26 -5.36
N LEU A 42 0.02 8.78 -5.50
CA LEU A 42 -1.20 8.03 -5.20
C LEU A 42 -1.42 6.85 -6.15
N ASP A 43 -1.17 7.02 -7.44
CA ASP A 43 -1.34 5.93 -8.43
C ASP A 43 -0.36 4.79 -8.13
N TYR A 44 0.92 5.10 -7.92
CA TYR A 44 1.93 4.10 -7.55
C TYR A 44 1.64 3.45 -6.19
N ALA A 45 1.15 4.22 -5.21
CA ALA A 45 0.72 3.66 -3.93
C ALA A 45 -0.49 2.71 -4.10
N GLN A 46 -1.41 2.99 -5.03
CA GLN A 46 -2.54 2.12 -5.34
C GLN A 46 -2.04 0.81 -5.99
N GLU A 47 -1.08 0.88 -6.92
CA GLU A 47 -0.46 -0.30 -7.54
C GLU A 47 0.14 -1.24 -6.48
N ILE A 48 0.92 -0.72 -5.53
CA ILE A 48 1.50 -1.50 -4.43
C ILE A 48 0.40 -2.15 -3.57
N ILE A 49 -0.68 -1.43 -3.28
CA ILE A 49 -1.81 -1.95 -2.51
C ILE A 49 -2.48 -3.10 -3.26
N ASP A 50 -2.74 -2.92 -4.56
CA ASP A 50 -3.38 -3.91 -5.40
C ASP A 50 -2.51 -5.17 -5.53
N GLU A 51 -1.19 -5.02 -5.72
CA GLU A 51 -0.23 -6.14 -5.71
C GLU A 51 -0.36 -6.98 -4.44
N VAL A 52 -0.36 -6.36 -3.26
CA VAL A 52 -0.49 -7.07 -1.97
C VAL A 52 -1.78 -7.91 -1.91
N HIS A 53 -2.88 -7.39 -2.46
CA HIS A 53 -4.17 -8.08 -2.44
C HIS A 53 -4.34 -9.09 -3.59
N VAL A 54 -3.59 -8.96 -4.68
CA VAL A 54 -3.50 -9.96 -5.75
C VAL A 54 -2.63 -11.14 -5.29
N GLU A 55 -1.48 -10.89 -4.68
CA GLU A 55 -0.61 -11.92 -4.08
C GLU A 55 -1.35 -12.76 -3.03
N ALA A 56 -2.24 -12.12 -2.24
CA ALA A 56 -3.08 -12.81 -1.28
C ALA A 56 -4.15 -13.74 -1.91
N ARG A 57 -4.43 -13.60 -3.21
CA ARG A 57 -5.50 -14.30 -3.94
C ARG A 57 -5.03 -15.48 -4.81
N THR A 58 -3.73 -15.73 -4.93
CA THR A 58 -3.23 -16.85 -5.74
C THR A 58 -3.55 -18.21 -5.06
N PRO A 59 -4.25 -19.14 -5.74
CA PRO A 59 -4.73 -20.40 -5.17
C PRO A 59 -3.66 -21.52 -5.02
N GLU A 60 -2.37 -21.21 -4.91
CA GLU A 60 -1.30 -22.21 -4.75
C GLU A 60 -1.15 -22.76 -3.32
N ARG A 61 -2.03 -22.38 -2.38
CA ARG A 61 -2.00 -22.86 -0.97
C ARG A 61 -2.97 -24.01 -0.65
N ILE A 62 -3.38 -24.82 -1.64
CA ILE A 62 -4.18 -26.05 -1.42
C ILE A 62 -3.38 -27.35 -1.70
N ALA A 63 -2.06 -27.29 -1.89
CA ALA A 63 -1.23 -28.49 -2.03
C ALA A 63 -0.01 -28.45 -1.09
N ALA A 64 -0.24 -28.81 0.17
CA ALA A 64 0.76 -29.42 1.06
C ALA A 64 0.03 -30.33 2.06
#